data_AF-A0A7W1Z552-F1
#
_entry.id   AF-A0A7W1Z552-F1
#
_cell.length_a   1.000
_cell.length_b   1.000
_cell.length_c   1.000
_cell.angle_alpha   90.00
_cell.angle_beta   90.00
_cell.angle_gamma   90.00
#
_symmetry.space_group_name_H-M   'P 1'
#
loop_
_entity.id
_entity.type
_entity.pdbx_description
1 polymer ?
#
loop_
_entity_poly.entity_id
_entity_poly.type
_entity_poly.pdbx_seq_one_letter_code
_entity_poly.pdbx_strand_id
1 'polypeptide(L)'
;PEVTVPPQPIVKIYPDKAKTQTDFDGKWVVGSREEKFVLVSTQPGTVTLPAIHVPWWNIETSRWEEANLPAKVLTVLGMLPPVSSGQISPSVQAPSVASIESDHQMNAQMPANFGTSDGAKPLPWSWITGGCLTLWLVTLVAWWRERLKRNGQGQEMAKKDTGKFESERKAIQGVKAACLEQSAEKTRAALLQWASIKQEGRPCRSLGMVAHIMKQPVSDSAEISAAIWNLDRTLYTTSAEQQTWDGRQFWETVKPAITAKPPKFHKQENVLPPLYLH
;
A
#
# COMPACT_ATOMS: atom_id res chain seq x y z
N PRO A 1 12.70 -1.43 13.38
CA PRO A 1 13.29 -2.78 13.47
C PRO A 1 12.28 -3.67 14.20
N GLU A 2 12.10 -4.91 13.77
CA GLU A 2 11.22 -5.84 14.46
C GLU A 2 11.95 -6.45 15.65
N VAL A 3 11.39 -6.32 16.84
CA VAL A 3 12.02 -6.80 18.08
C VAL A 3 11.64 -8.26 18.27
N THR A 4 12.48 -9.17 17.78
CA THR A 4 12.26 -10.61 17.95
C THR A 4 12.82 -11.08 19.28
N VAL A 5 11.95 -11.57 20.16
CA VAL A 5 12.39 -12.22 21.41
C VAL A 5 12.65 -13.71 21.13
N PRO A 6 13.86 -14.25 21.36
CA PRO A 6 14.17 -15.65 21.11
C PRO A 6 13.33 -16.57 22.01
N PRO A 7 12.91 -17.75 21.51
CA PRO A 7 12.12 -18.70 22.28
C PRO A 7 12.89 -19.16 23.54
N GLN A 8 12.23 -19.13 24.70
CA GLN A 8 12.79 -19.63 25.96
C GLN A 8 12.06 -20.93 26.35
N PRO A 9 12.76 -21.99 26.78
CA PRO A 9 12.14 -23.30 27.04
C PRO A 9 11.10 -23.29 28.18
N ILE A 10 11.19 -22.34 29.11
CA ILE A 10 10.33 -22.25 30.31
C ILE A 10 9.15 -21.27 30.11
N VAL A 11 9.21 -20.42 29.08
CA VAL A 11 8.24 -19.33 28.87
C VAL A 11 7.78 -19.25 27.42
N LYS A 12 6.47 -19.38 27.23
CA LYS A 12 5.82 -19.08 25.96
C LYS A 12 5.59 -17.57 25.87
N ILE A 13 6.08 -16.96 24.80
CA ILE A 13 5.97 -15.52 24.55
C ILE A 13 4.94 -15.30 23.45
N TYR A 14 3.88 -14.56 23.76
CA TYR A 14 2.83 -14.22 22.82
C TYR A 14 2.90 -12.71 22.53
N PRO A 15 3.30 -12.31 21.31
CA PRO A 15 3.24 -10.91 20.92
C PRO A 15 1.78 -10.49 20.73
N ASP A 16 1.44 -9.32 21.26
CA ASP A 16 0.20 -8.61 20.96
C ASP A 16 0.38 -7.80 19.67
N LYS A 17 -0.72 -7.31 19.11
CA LYS A 17 -0.68 -6.42 17.93
C LYS A 17 0.04 -5.13 18.28
N ALA A 18 1.06 -4.79 17.50
CA ALA A 18 1.76 -3.53 17.61
C ALA A 18 0.79 -2.36 17.41
N LYS A 19 0.74 -1.43 18.37
CA LYS A 19 0.00 -0.17 18.24
C LYS A 19 0.94 0.87 17.66
N THR A 20 0.62 1.41 16.50
CA THR A 20 1.39 2.49 15.87
C THR A 20 0.53 3.74 15.84
N GLN A 21 1.09 4.85 16.29
CA GLN A 21 0.48 6.17 16.25
C GLN A 21 1.46 7.12 15.57
N THR A 22 0.96 7.95 14.67
CA THR A 22 1.74 9.03 14.07
C THR A 22 1.02 10.32 14.37
N ASP A 23 1.72 11.25 15.01
CA ASP A 23 1.21 12.56 15.36
C ASP A 23 2.09 13.66 14.75
N PHE A 24 1.57 14.88 14.71
CA PHE A 24 2.26 16.05 14.19
C PHE A 24 2.28 17.16 15.24
N ASP A 25 3.46 17.37 15.85
CA ASP A 25 3.65 18.35 16.93
C ASP A 25 3.95 19.76 16.39
N GLY A 26 3.43 20.11 15.22
CA GLY A 26 3.61 21.42 14.56
C GLY A 26 4.97 21.64 13.89
N LYS A 27 6.05 20.97 14.35
CA LYS A 27 7.40 21.06 13.77
C LYS A 27 7.90 19.75 13.17
N TRP A 28 7.54 18.63 13.79
CA TRP A 28 8.03 17.30 13.41
C TRP A 28 6.87 16.31 13.36
N VAL A 29 7.03 15.31 12.49
CA VAL A 29 6.18 14.12 12.50
C VAL A 29 6.77 13.16 13.54
N VAL A 30 5.99 12.84 14.57
CA VAL A 30 6.40 11.92 15.64
C VAL A 30 5.64 10.61 15.48
N GLY A 31 6.37 9.54 15.20
CA GLY A 31 5.82 8.18 15.17
C GLY A 31 6.14 7.45 16.48
N SER A 32 5.10 6.91 17.13
CA SER A 32 5.23 6.01 18.27
C SER A 32 4.76 4.60 17.88
N ARG A 33 5.52 3.57 18.27
CA ARG A 33 5.17 2.16 18.10
C ARG A 33 5.31 1.46 19.44
N GLU A 34 4.20 0.92 19.95
CA GLU A 34 4.15 0.14 21.18
C GLU A 34 3.94 -1.34 20.84
N GLU A 35 4.83 -2.19 21.33
CA GLU A 35 4.73 -3.65 21.24
C GLU A 35 4.60 -4.25 22.63
N LYS A 36 3.57 -5.07 22.83
CA LYS A 36 3.30 -5.73 24.10
C LYS A 36 3.51 -7.22 23.94
N PHE A 37 4.17 -7.84 24.91
CA PHE A 37 4.41 -9.28 24.94
C PHE A 37 3.80 -9.87 26.21
N VAL A 38 3.10 -11.00 26.07
CA VAL A 38 2.59 -11.78 27.20
C VAL A 38 3.51 -12.98 27.42
N LEU A 39 4.05 -13.10 28.62
CA LEU A 39 4.95 -14.15 29.05
C LEU A 39 4.16 -15.16 29.88
N VAL A 40 3.98 -16.38 29.38
CA VAL A 40 3.31 -17.47 30.11
C VAL A 40 4.33 -18.52 30.48
N SER A 41 4.63 -18.65 31.77
CA SER A 41 5.52 -19.70 32.28
C SER A 41 4.74 -20.97 32.60
N THR A 42 5.29 -22.12 32.22
CA THR A 42 4.69 -23.44 32.50
C THR A 42 5.41 -24.22 33.59
N GLN A 43 6.56 -23.73 34.08
CA GLN A 43 7.38 -24.41 35.08
C GLN A 43 8.04 -23.38 36.01
N PRO A 44 8.20 -23.69 37.32
CA PRO A 44 8.99 -22.86 38.21
C PRO A 44 10.46 -22.85 37.76
N GLY A 45 11.12 -21.70 37.88
CA GLY A 45 12.50 -21.54 37.44
C GLY A 45 12.88 -20.09 37.15
N THR A 46 14.13 -19.89 36.73
CA THR A 46 14.66 -18.58 36.36
C THR A 46 14.61 -18.39 34.85
N VAL A 47 14.08 -17.24 34.42
CA VAL A 47 13.92 -16.87 33.01
C VAL A 47 14.67 -15.57 32.76
N THR A 48 15.57 -15.58 31.79
CA THR A 48 16.32 -14.38 31.40
C THR A 48 15.74 -13.81 30.11
N LEU A 49 15.19 -12.61 30.19
CA LEU A 49 14.86 -11.80 29.02
C LEU A 49 16.16 -11.21 28.46
N PRO A 50 16.45 -11.39 27.16
CA PRO A 50 17.69 -10.89 26.56
C PRO A 50 17.71 -9.36 26.50
N ALA A 51 18.91 -8.80 26.36
CA ALA A 51 19.06 -7.38 26.04
C ALA A 51 18.54 -7.10 24.62
N ILE A 52 17.91 -5.95 24.43
CA ILE A 52 17.41 -5.49 23.13
C ILE A 52 18.22 -4.27 22.72
N HIS A 53 18.73 -4.32 21.49
CA HIS A 53 19.55 -3.29 20.87
C HIS A 53 18.83 -2.75 19.64
N VAL A 54 18.62 -1.44 19.58
CA VAL A 54 17.93 -0.79 18.47
C VAL A 54 18.84 0.29 17.88
N PRO A 55 19.47 0.04 16.72
CA PRO A 55 20.21 1.07 16.02
C PRO A 55 19.24 2.09 15.41
N TRP A 56 19.57 3.36 15.54
CA TRP A 56 18.77 4.46 15.01
C TRP A 56 19.67 5.61 14.52
N TRP A 57 19.16 6.39 13.58
CA TRP A 57 19.87 7.56 13.08
C TRP A 57 19.46 8.79 13.90
N ASN A 58 20.41 9.37 14.63
CA ASN A 58 20.17 10.60 15.37
C ASN A 58 20.34 11.80 14.44
N ILE A 59 19.23 12.53 14.22
CA ILE A 59 19.19 13.71 13.35
C ILE A 59 19.85 14.95 13.98
N GLU A 60 19.95 15.03 15.31
CA GLU A 60 20.62 16.14 16.00
C GLU A 60 22.15 16.00 15.89
N THR A 61 22.66 14.78 16.09
CA THR A 61 24.11 14.49 16.03
C THR A 61 24.58 13.99 14.66
N SER A 62 23.67 13.79 13.71
CA SER A 62 23.93 13.30 12.35
C SER A 62 24.81 12.04 12.30
N ARG A 63 24.53 11.07 13.16
CA ARG A 63 25.27 9.80 13.23
C ARG A 63 24.37 8.64 13.64
N TRP A 64 24.85 7.42 13.40
CA TRP A 64 24.24 6.21 13.95
C TRP A 64 24.47 6.14 15.45
N GLU A 65 23.40 5.94 16.20
CA GLU A 65 23.39 5.71 17.64
C GLU A 65 22.60 4.45 17.95
N GLU A 66 22.69 3.97 19.19
CA GLU A 66 22.08 2.71 19.62
C GLU A 66 21.31 2.91 20.92
N ALA A 67 20.05 2.48 20.93
CA ALA A 67 19.22 2.44 22.12
C ALA A 67 19.27 1.02 22.72
N ASN A 68 19.66 0.93 23.99
CA ASN A 68 19.90 -0.33 24.67
C ASN A 68 18.92 -0.53 25.82
N LEU A 69 18.19 -1.65 25.78
CA LEU A 69 17.38 -2.14 26.89
C LEU A 69 18.11 -3.35 27.52
N PRO A 70 18.53 -3.29 28.79
CA PRO A 70 19.34 -4.35 29.39
C PRO A 70 18.55 -5.64 29.60
N ALA A 71 19.27 -6.76 29.64
CA ALA A 71 18.71 -8.07 29.96
C ALA A 71 18.08 -8.05 31.36
N LYS A 72 16.96 -8.77 31.53
CA LYS A 72 16.22 -8.82 32.80
C LYS A 72 15.94 -10.25 33.22
N VAL A 73 16.32 -10.59 34.44
CA VAL A 73 16.08 -11.91 35.03
C VAL A 73 14.76 -11.89 35.81
N LEU A 74 13.91 -12.89 35.55
CA LEU A 74 12.64 -13.12 36.22
C LEU A 74 12.70 -14.48 36.94
N THR A 75 12.26 -14.53 38.19
CA THR A 75 12.17 -15.79 38.95
C THR A 75 10.71 -16.19 39.08
N VAL A 76 10.34 -17.35 38.56
CA VAL A 76 9.00 -17.93 38.63
C VAL A 76 8.97 -18.93 39.79
N LEU A 77 8.21 -18.60 40.84
CA LEU A 77 7.97 -19.48 41.98
C LEU A 77 6.82 -20.44 41.66
N GLY A 78 6.97 -21.72 42.00
CA GLY A 78 5.89 -22.71 41.90
C GLY A 78 4.91 -22.58 43.06
N MET A 79 3.71 -23.15 42.92
CA MET A 79 2.81 -23.32 44.07
C MET A 79 3.52 -24.19 45.13
N LEU A 80 3.77 -23.59 46.29
CA LEU A 80 4.02 -24.35 47.52
C LEU A 80 2.80 -25.25 47.78
N PRO A 81 2.97 -26.51 48.20
CA PRO A 81 1.86 -27.39 48.52
C PRO A 81 0.95 -26.71 49.55
N PRO A 82 -0.38 -26.87 49.45
CA PRO A 82 -1.29 -26.29 50.43
C PRO A 82 -0.94 -26.86 51.80
N VAL A 83 -0.57 -25.97 52.72
CA VAL A 83 -0.60 -26.29 54.14
C VAL A 83 -2.03 -26.73 54.47
N SER A 84 -2.20 -27.99 54.87
CA SER A 84 -3.48 -28.58 55.20
C SER A 84 -4.20 -27.71 56.23
N SER A 85 -5.24 -27.02 55.78
CA SER A 85 -6.26 -26.47 56.66
C SER A 85 -7.33 -27.54 56.82
N GLY A 86 -7.58 -27.95 58.07
CA GLY A 86 -8.33 -29.14 58.42
C GLY A 86 -9.76 -29.22 57.88
N GLN A 87 -10.12 -30.46 57.52
CA GLN A 87 -11.43 -31.12 57.66
C GLN A 87 -12.56 -30.27 58.27
N ILE A 88 -13.61 -29.99 57.49
CA ILE A 88 -15.02 -30.20 57.89
C ILE A 88 -15.85 -30.52 56.64
N SER A 89 -16.46 -31.72 56.63
CA SER A 89 -17.70 -32.11 55.92
C SER A 89 -18.72 -32.50 57.01
N PRO A 90 -20.06 -32.57 56.81
CA PRO A 90 -20.78 -32.99 55.60
C PRO A 90 -22.05 -32.12 55.29
N SER A 91 -22.78 -32.24 54.18
CA SER A 91 -23.83 -33.27 53.96
C SER A 91 -24.51 -33.09 52.59
N VAL A 92 -25.11 -34.20 52.13
CA VAL A 92 -25.61 -34.56 50.80
C VAL A 92 -27.11 -34.22 50.65
N GLN A 93 -27.57 -33.84 49.45
CA GLN A 93 -28.84 -34.32 48.85
C GLN A 93 -28.98 -33.95 47.36
N ALA A 94 -29.39 -34.95 46.57
CA ALA A 94 -29.98 -34.90 45.22
C ALA A 94 -31.05 -36.03 45.19
N PRO A 95 -31.92 -36.23 44.17
CA PRO A 95 -32.03 -35.56 42.86
C PRO A 95 -33.50 -35.26 42.40
N SER A 96 -33.71 -34.60 41.25
CA SER A 96 -34.76 -34.99 40.29
C SER A 96 -34.58 -34.32 38.92
N VAL A 97 -34.75 -35.14 37.88
CA VAL A 97 -34.63 -34.89 36.44
C VAL A 97 -35.98 -34.43 35.86
N ALA A 98 -35.96 -33.51 34.88
CA ALA A 98 -37.00 -33.39 33.85
C ALA A 98 -36.43 -32.68 32.61
N SER A 99 -36.62 -33.36 31.47
CA SER A 99 -36.18 -33.04 30.12
C SER A 99 -36.85 -31.79 29.54
N ILE A 100 -36.13 -31.05 28.69
CA ILE A 100 -36.67 -29.96 27.86
C ILE A 100 -36.65 -30.44 26.41
N GLU A 101 -37.82 -30.51 25.78
CA GLU A 101 -37.96 -30.62 24.32
C GLU A 101 -39.06 -29.67 23.84
N SER A 102 -38.78 -29.09 22.67
CA SER A 102 -39.50 -28.17 21.76
C SER A 102 -41.04 -28.35 21.74
N ASP A 103 -41.87 -27.36 21.37
CA ASP A 103 -41.88 -26.64 20.09
C ASP A 103 -43.00 -25.56 20.13
N HIS A 104 -42.85 -24.50 19.34
CA HIS A 104 -43.68 -23.29 19.34
C HIS A 104 -44.44 -23.18 18.01
N GLN A 105 -45.72 -23.57 17.96
CA GLN A 105 -46.64 -23.12 16.90
C GLN A 105 -48.06 -22.99 17.44
N MET A 106 -48.57 -21.75 17.51
CA MET A 106 -50.00 -21.49 17.59
C MET A 106 -50.37 -20.35 16.65
N ASN A 107 -51.33 -20.69 15.81
CA ASN A 107 -52.05 -19.97 14.78
C ASN A 107 -52.66 -18.63 15.23
N ALA A 108 -52.67 -17.61 14.35
CA ALA A 108 -53.56 -16.44 14.48
C ALA A 108 -53.98 -15.92 13.09
N GLN A 109 -55.27 -16.04 12.80
CA GLN A 109 -55.97 -15.51 11.63
C GLN A 109 -56.07 -13.96 11.69
N MET A 110 -55.95 -13.31 10.52
CA MET A 110 -56.28 -11.90 10.31
C MET A 110 -57.63 -11.76 9.58
N PRO A 111 -58.51 -10.82 9.99
CA PRO A 111 -59.67 -10.43 9.21
C PRO A 111 -59.38 -9.28 8.23
N ALA A 112 -60.26 -9.20 7.24
CA ALA A 112 -60.21 -8.36 6.06
C ALA A 112 -60.59 -6.88 6.28
N ASN A 113 -60.31 -6.10 5.24
CA ASN A 113 -60.91 -4.84 4.80
C ASN A 113 -60.48 -3.50 5.45
N PHE A 114 -59.67 -2.77 4.68
CA PHE A 114 -59.77 -1.32 4.48
C PHE A 114 -59.70 -1.12 2.96
N GLY A 115 -60.68 -0.57 2.23
CA GLY A 115 -61.43 0.65 2.46
C GLY A 115 -61.09 1.61 1.30
N THR A 116 -61.84 1.53 0.20
CA THR A 116 -61.75 2.45 -0.95
C THR A 116 -62.92 3.42 -0.93
N SER A 117 -62.62 4.72 -0.73
CA SER A 117 -63.43 5.92 -1.03
C SER A 117 -62.74 7.11 -0.31
N ASP A 118 -62.63 8.33 -0.80
CA ASP A 118 -63.01 9.02 -2.03
C ASP A 118 -62.33 10.41 -1.98
N GLY A 119 -62.21 11.12 -3.10
CA GLY A 119 -62.08 12.58 -3.08
C GLY A 119 -60.69 13.22 -2.98
N ALA A 120 -59.89 13.13 -4.04
CA ALA A 120 -58.92 14.19 -4.34
C ALA A 120 -58.95 14.45 -5.85
N LYS A 121 -59.17 15.72 -6.22
CA LYS A 121 -59.18 16.22 -7.61
C LYS A 121 -58.03 15.56 -8.38
N PRO A 122 -58.24 15.00 -9.59
CA PRO A 122 -57.14 14.44 -10.35
C PRO A 122 -56.22 15.61 -10.73
N LEU A 123 -55.16 15.82 -9.95
CA LEU A 123 -53.96 16.46 -10.45
C LEU A 123 -53.66 15.73 -11.76
N PRO A 124 -53.55 16.43 -12.90
CA PRO A 124 -53.41 15.75 -14.18
C PRO A 124 -52.05 15.06 -14.16
N TRP A 125 -52.02 13.80 -13.74
CA TRP A 125 -50.82 12.96 -13.64
C TRP A 125 -50.04 12.99 -14.96
N SER A 126 -50.75 13.19 -16.07
CA SER A 126 -50.22 13.45 -17.42
C SER A 126 -49.14 14.53 -17.48
N TRP A 127 -49.21 15.57 -16.64
CA TRP A 127 -48.20 16.65 -16.59
C TRP A 127 -46.97 16.21 -15.80
N ILE A 128 -47.13 15.36 -14.78
CA ILE A 128 -46.03 14.77 -14.02
C ILE A 128 -45.31 13.72 -14.86
N THR A 129 -46.03 12.88 -15.61
CA THR A 129 -45.41 11.94 -16.56
C THR A 129 -44.78 12.66 -17.75
N GLY A 130 -45.40 13.73 -18.26
CA GLY A 130 -44.80 14.59 -19.27
C GLY A 130 -43.53 15.27 -18.79
N GLY A 131 -43.53 15.82 -17.57
CA GLY A 131 -42.35 16.39 -16.92
C GLY A 131 -41.26 15.35 -16.69
N CYS A 132 -41.61 14.16 -16.22
CA CYS A 132 -40.64 13.09 -16.01
C CYS A 132 -40.05 12.59 -17.34
N LEU A 133 -40.86 12.44 -18.39
CA LEU A 133 -40.41 12.01 -19.72
C LEU A 133 -39.50 13.04 -20.37
N THR A 134 -39.84 14.33 -20.28
CA THR A 134 -39.01 15.42 -20.79
C THR A 134 -37.68 15.49 -20.04
N LEU A 135 -37.69 15.34 -18.72
CA LEU A 135 -36.46 15.27 -17.92
C LEU A 135 -35.62 14.04 -18.30
N TRP A 136 -36.26 12.90 -18.57
CA TRP A 136 -35.59 11.68 -19.02
C TRP A 136 -34.93 11.88 -20.39
N LEU A 137 -35.64 12.49 -21.34
CA LEU A 137 -35.11 12.83 -22.67
C LEU A 137 -33.93 13.82 -22.59
N VAL A 138 -34.02 14.84 -21.74
CA VAL A 138 -32.91 15.78 -21.51
C VAL A 138 -31.69 15.04 -20.96
N THR A 139 -31.90 14.12 -20.01
CA THR A 139 -30.82 13.31 -19.44
C THR A 139 -30.20 12.38 -20.49
N LEU A 140 -31.03 11.79 -21.37
CA LEU A 140 -30.57 10.91 -22.46
C LEU A 140 -29.80 11.70 -23.52
N VAL A 141 -30.26 12.89 -23.89
CA VAL A 141 -29.56 13.80 -24.82
C VAL A 141 -28.25 14.29 -24.21
N ALA A 142 -28.24 14.69 -22.93
CA ALA A 142 -27.03 15.08 -22.23
C ALA A 142 -26.03 13.92 -22.19
N TRP A 143 -26.48 12.72 -21.79
CA TRP A 143 -25.68 11.51 -21.76
C TRP A 143 -25.16 11.12 -23.15
N TRP A 144 -25.97 11.28 -24.19
CA TRP A 144 -25.56 10.95 -25.55
C TRP A 144 -24.58 11.98 -26.12
N ARG A 145 -24.70 13.27 -25.78
CA ARG A 145 -23.71 14.30 -26.11
C ARG A 145 -22.41 14.11 -25.35
N GLU A 146 -22.48 13.71 -24.08
CA GLU A 146 -21.32 13.34 -23.27
C GLU A 146 -20.63 12.11 -23.87
N ARG A 147 -21.42 11.12 -24.30
CA ARG A 147 -20.93 9.93 -24.98
C ARG A 147 -20.34 10.28 -26.34
N LEU A 148 -20.90 11.22 -27.11
CA LEU A 148 -20.32 11.63 -28.40
C LEU A 148 -19.01 12.40 -28.21
N LYS A 149 -18.89 13.23 -27.17
CA LYS A 149 -17.63 13.86 -26.76
C LYS A 149 -16.58 12.83 -26.32
N ARG A 150 -17.01 11.77 -25.60
CA ARG A 150 -16.15 10.64 -25.18
C ARG A 150 -15.88 9.66 -26.33
N ASN A 151 -16.76 9.55 -27.33
CA ASN A 151 -16.65 8.63 -28.46
C ASN A 151 -15.94 9.26 -29.67
N GLY A 152 -15.61 10.56 -29.62
CA GLY A 152 -14.53 11.15 -30.43
C GLY A 152 -13.16 10.50 -30.17
N GLN A 153 -13.04 9.69 -29.11
CA GLN A 153 -11.89 8.82 -28.84
C GLN A 153 -11.90 7.50 -29.64
N GLY A 154 -12.94 7.23 -30.45
CA GLY A 154 -12.98 6.05 -31.34
C GLY A 154 -12.00 6.13 -32.51
N GLN A 155 -11.63 7.33 -32.95
CA GLN A 155 -10.50 7.56 -33.86
C GLN A 155 -9.15 7.68 -33.12
N GLU A 156 -9.16 7.51 -31.79
CA GLU A 156 -7.97 7.57 -30.97
C GLU A 156 -7.15 6.30 -31.06
N MET A 157 -7.66 5.12 -31.47
CA MET A 157 -6.81 3.91 -31.51
C MET A 157 -5.68 4.00 -32.56
N ALA A 158 -5.92 4.60 -33.73
CA ALA A 158 -4.86 4.90 -34.71
C ALA A 158 -4.04 6.15 -34.34
N LYS A 159 -4.61 7.07 -33.55
CA LYS A 159 -3.91 8.25 -33.01
C LYS A 159 -3.17 7.97 -31.70
N LYS A 160 -3.43 6.84 -31.02
CA LYS A 160 -2.83 6.47 -29.72
C LYS A 160 -1.41 6.03 -29.93
N ASP A 161 -1.14 5.29 -31.01
CA ASP A 161 0.22 4.96 -31.41
C ASP A 161 0.98 6.22 -31.82
N THR A 162 0.44 7.04 -32.74
CA THR A 162 1.07 8.32 -33.13
C THR A 162 1.23 9.29 -31.94
N GLY A 163 0.26 9.33 -31.03
CA GLY A 163 0.27 10.16 -29.82
C GLY A 163 1.23 9.63 -28.74
N LYS A 164 1.42 8.31 -28.63
CA LYS A 164 2.44 7.69 -27.77
C LYS A 164 3.83 8.03 -28.29
N PHE A 165 4.08 7.94 -29.60
CA PHE A 165 5.35 8.34 -30.20
C PHE A 165 5.61 9.85 -30.10
N GLU A 166 4.60 10.70 -30.29
CA GLU A 166 4.71 12.15 -30.11
C GLU A 166 4.95 12.54 -28.64
N SER A 167 4.25 11.90 -27.70
CA SER A 167 4.42 12.16 -26.26
C SER A 167 5.77 11.66 -25.74
N GLU A 168 6.24 10.50 -26.23
CA GLU A 168 7.59 10.00 -25.95
C GLU A 168 8.65 10.96 -26.51
N ARG A 169 8.53 11.38 -27.78
CA ARG A 169 9.46 12.34 -28.39
C ARG A 169 9.51 13.67 -27.64
N LYS A 170 8.36 14.20 -27.22
CA LYS A 170 8.29 15.42 -26.40
C LYS A 170 8.92 15.23 -25.03
N ALA A 171 8.75 14.07 -24.40
CA ALA A 171 9.36 13.77 -23.10
C ALA A 171 10.89 13.67 -23.20
N ILE A 172 11.40 13.00 -24.25
CA ILE A 172 12.84 12.94 -24.54
C ILE A 172 13.41 14.35 -24.78
N GLN A 173 12.69 15.19 -25.53
CA GLN A 173 13.07 16.58 -25.76
C GLN A 173 13.04 17.42 -24.47
N GLY A 174 12.08 17.16 -23.58
CA GLY A 174 12.00 17.78 -22.26
C GLY A 174 13.19 17.43 -21.37
N VAL A 175 13.61 16.16 -21.37
CA VAL A 175 14.85 15.73 -20.66
C VAL A 175 16.05 16.45 -21.24
N LYS A 176 16.19 16.50 -22.57
CA LYS A 176 17.29 17.21 -23.24
C LYS A 176 17.32 18.70 -22.87
N ALA A 177 16.17 19.37 -22.88
CA ALA A 177 16.06 20.78 -22.52
C ALA A 177 16.48 21.01 -21.06
N ALA A 178 15.98 20.21 -20.12
CA ALA A 178 16.32 20.31 -18.72
C ALA A 178 17.83 20.07 -18.44
N CYS A 179 18.43 19.13 -19.16
CA CYS A 179 19.87 18.89 -19.14
C CYS A 179 20.68 20.11 -19.66
N LEU A 180 20.22 20.73 -20.75
CA LEU A 180 20.89 21.91 -21.32
C LEU A 180 20.73 23.17 -20.46
N GLU A 181 19.64 23.26 -19.69
CA GLU A 181 19.42 24.33 -18.71
C GLU A 181 20.30 24.21 -17.45
N GLN A 182 21.17 23.19 -17.36
CA GLN A 182 22.04 22.92 -16.21
C GLN A 182 21.30 22.89 -14.85
N SER A 183 20.04 22.44 -14.85
CA SER A 183 19.24 22.33 -13.63
C SER A 183 19.01 20.86 -13.27
N ALA A 184 19.68 20.40 -12.21
CA ALA A 184 19.52 19.03 -11.71
C ALA A 184 18.06 18.72 -11.33
N GLU A 185 17.34 19.66 -10.73
CA GLU A 185 15.94 19.49 -10.31
C GLU A 185 15.01 19.27 -11.51
N LYS A 186 15.15 20.13 -12.53
CA LYS A 186 14.37 19.99 -13.77
C LYS A 186 14.72 18.71 -14.50
N THR A 187 16.00 18.32 -14.52
CA THR A 187 16.42 17.05 -15.14
C THR A 187 15.74 15.86 -14.46
N ARG A 188 15.70 15.82 -13.11
CA ARG A 188 15.00 14.77 -12.38
C ARG A 188 13.51 14.72 -12.72
N ALA A 189 12.83 15.85 -12.70
CA ALA A 189 11.41 15.92 -13.01
C ALA A 189 11.11 15.41 -14.44
N ALA A 190 11.90 15.86 -15.42
CA ALA A 190 11.78 15.42 -16.80
C ALA A 190 12.07 13.92 -16.97
N LEU A 191 13.05 13.38 -16.25
CA LEU A 191 13.41 11.95 -16.29
C LEU A 191 12.27 11.07 -15.76
N LEU A 192 11.64 11.47 -14.66
CA LEU A 192 10.49 10.78 -14.08
C LEU A 192 9.27 10.82 -15.01
N GLN A 193 9.03 11.98 -15.65
CA GLN A 193 7.97 12.12 -16.62
C GLN A 193 8.17 11.20 -17.83
N TRP A 194 9.38 11.17 -18.41
CA TRP A 194 9.71 10.24 -19.48
C TRP A 194 9.50 8.78 -19.07
N ALA A 195 9.99 8.39 -17.89
CA ALA A 195 9.86 7.03 -17.38
C ALA A 195 8.39 6.62 -17.18
N SER A 196 7.54 7.55 -16.73
CA SER A 196 6.10 7.30 -16.57
C SER A 196 5.38 7.05 -17.90
N ILE A 197 5.81 7.71 -18.98
CA ILE A 197 5.28 7.50 -20.34
C ILE A 197 5.73 6.13 -20.86
N LYS A 198 6.98 5.74 -20.59
CA LYS A 198 7.54 4.44 -20.98
C LYS A 198 6.89 3.25 -20.25
N GLN A 199 6.44 3.44 -19.01
CA GLN A 199 5.69 2.44 -18.23
C GLN A 199 4.17 2.44 -18.46
N GLU A 200 3.70 2.96 -19.60
CA GLU A 200 2.29 2.93 -19.99
C GLU A 200 1.34 3.54 -18.95
N GLY A 201 1.76 4.63 -18.30
CA GLY A 201 0.95 5.40 -17.36
C GLY A 201 1.10 5.01 -15.90
N ARG A 202 2.04 4.12 -15.54
CA ARG A 202 2.41 3.91 -14.13
C ARG A 202 3.33 5.05 -13.65
N PRO A 203 3.02 5.71 -12.52
CA PRO A 203 3.84 6.81 -12.03
C PRO A 203 5.19 6.29 -11.53
N CYS A 204 6.27 6.64 -12.24
CA CYS A 204 7.63 6.46 -11.75
C CYS A 204 7.93 7.54 -10.71
N ARG A 205 8.10 7.14 -9.44
CA ARG A 205 8.41 8.06 -8.33
C ARG A 205 9.89 8.06 -7.91
N SER A 206 10.70 7.15 -8.45
CA SER A 206 12.11 7.02 -8.06
C SER A 206 13.05 6.98 -9.27
N LEU A 207 14.19 7.66 -9.14
CA LEU A 207 15.28 7.65 -10.12
C LEU A 207 15.90 6.24 -10.26
N GLY A 208 15.90 5.44 -9.20
CA GLY A 208 16.29 4.03 -9.26
C GLY A 208 15.40 3.17 -10.17
N MET A 209 14.09 3.45 -10.24
CA MET A 209 13.20 2.80 -11.20
C MET A 209 13.55 3.20 -12.63
N VAL A 210 13.92 4.47 -12.85
CA VAL A 210 14.35 4.95 -14.16
C VAL A 210 15.62 4.25 -14.62
N ALA A 211 16.61 4.10 -13.73
CA ALA A 211 17.82 3.32 -14.00
C ALA A 211 17.49 1.87 -14.40
N HIS A 212 16.50 1.25 -13.75
CA HIS A 212 16.05 -0.11 -14.10
C HIS A 212 15.37 -0.18 -15.46
N ILE A 213 14.56 0.82 -15.84
CA ILE A 213 13.95 0.89 -17.18
C ILE A 213 15.02 1.09 -18.26
N MET A 214 16.07 1.86 -17.95
CA MET A 214 17.20 2.11 -18.84
C MET A 214 18.18 0.92 -18.94
N LYS A 215 18.14 -0.04 -18.00
CA LYS A 215 18.95 -1.27 -18.03
C LYS A 215 18.49 -2.30 -19.05
N GLN A 216 17.20 -2.29 -19.40
CA GLN A 216 16.62 -3.29 -20.31
C GLN A 216 17.15 -3.27 -21.76
N PRO A 217 17.56 -2.14 -22.35
CA PRO A 217 17.99 -2.09 -23.75
C PRO A 217 19.52 -1.99 -23.98
N VAL A 218 20.35 -1.78 -22.96
CA VAL A 218 21.78 -1.42 -23.13
C VAL A 218 22.69 -2.23 -22.20
N SER A 219 23.73 -2.86 -22.76
CA SER A 219 24.70 -3.67 -22.04
C SER A 219 25.60 -2.86 -21.09
N ASP A 220 25.91 -1.61 -21.41
CA ASP A 220 26.69 -0.68 -20.56
C ASP A 220 25.80 0.10 -19.59
N SER A 221 25.21 -0.62 -18.63
CA SER A 221 24.35 -0.01 -17.62
C SER A 221 25.09 0.66 -16.45
N ALA A 222 26.40 0.41 -16.32
CA ALA A 222 27.22 0.91 -15.22
C ALA A 222 27.35 2.45 -15.27
N GLU A 223 27.70 3.00 -16.44
CA GLU A 223 27.87 4.45 -16.63
C GLU A 223 26.56 5.22 -16.42
N ILE A 224 25.44 4.68 -16.90
CA ILE A 224 24.10 5.27 -16.73
C ILE A 224 23.71 5.28 -15.25
N SER A 225 23.95 4.17 -14.55
CA SER A 225 23.64 4.09 -13.12
C SER A 225 24.50 5.06 -12.30
N ALA A 226 25.78 5.24 -12.67
CA ALA A 226 26.66 6.21 -12.06
C ALA A 226 26.20 7.66 -12.35
N ALA A 227 25.75 7.96 -13.56
CA ALA A 227 25.23 9.27 -13.93
C ALA A 227 23.94 9.63 -13.14
N ILE A 228 23.03 8.66 -12.98
CA ILE A 228 21.80 8.84 -12.17
C ILE A 228 22.16 9.01 -10.69
N TRP A 229 23.12 8.24 -10.18
CA TRP A 229 23.58 8.37 -8.80
C TRP A 229 24.24 9.73 -8.54
N ASN A 230 25.03 10.24 -9.49
CA ASN A 230 25.59 11.58 -9.42
C ASN A 230 24.51 12.66 -9.42
N LEU A 231 23.44 12.50 -10.21
CA LEU A 231 22.27 13.39 -10.19
C LEU A 231 21.55 13.37 -8.82
N ASP A 232 21.31 12.20 -8.24
CA ASP A 232 20.71 12.12 -6.91
C ASP A 232 21.63 12.77 -5.86
N ARG A 233 22.94 12.54 -5.96
CA ARG A 233 23.92 13.16 -5.08
C ARG A 233 23.88 14.69 -5.16
N THR A 234 23.85 15.28 -6.36
CA THR A 234 23.78 16.75 -6.50
C THR A 234 22.50 17.35 -5.91
N LEU A 235 21.40 16.60 -5.91
CA LEU A 235 20.11 17.06 -5.38
C LEU A 235 20.00 16.97 -3.87
N TYR A 236 20.70 16.02 -3.24
CA TYR A 236 20.63 15.79 -1.80
C TYR A 236 21.84 16.31 -1.02
N THR A 237 22.87 16.85 -1.68
CA THR A 237 23.98 17.52 -0.99
C THR A 237 23.60 18.95 -0.61
N THR A 238 23.59 19.25 0.70
CA THR A 238 23.33 20.60 1.24
C THR A 238 24.53 21.55 1.10
N SER A 239 25.74 21.03 0.88
CA SER A 239 26.93 21.87 0.70
C SER A 239 27.03 22.36 -0.73
N ALA A 240 26.86 23.68 -0.91
CA ALA A 240 27.13 24.43 -2.14
C ALA A 240 28.62 24.44 -2.56
N GLU A 241 29.43 23.54 -2.00
CA GLU A 241 30.85 23.41 -2.28
C GLU A 241 31.04 22.42 -3.44
N GLN A 242 30.96 22.99 -4.65
CA GLN A 242 31.74 22.59 -5.83
C GLN A 242 31.38 21.31 -6.59
N GLN A 243 30.20 20.73 -6.44
CA GLN A 243 29.73 19.77 -7.44
C GLN A 243 29.00 20.50 -8.58
N THR A 244 29.75 20.93 -9.60
CA THR A 244 29.16 21.52 -10.80
C THR A 244 28.36 20.46 -11.55
N TRP A 245 27.04 20.56 -11.52
CA TRP A 245 26.18 19.73 -12.34
C TRP A 245 26.46 19.97 -13.82
N ASP A 246 27.02 18.97 -14.51
CA ASP A 246 27.20 18.99 -15.95
C ASP A 246 26.07 18.22 -16.64
N GLY A 247 24.99 18.95 -16.94
CA GLY A 247 23.85 18.37 -17.65
C GLY A 247 24.18 17.92 -19.08
N ARG A 248 25.24 18.43 -19.73
CA ARG A 248 25.62 17.97 -21.09
C ARG A 248 26.26 16.59 -21.04
N GLN A 249 27.20 16.40 -20.12
CA GLN A 249 27.82 15.09 -19.90
C GLN A 249 26.77 14.05 -19.51
N PHE A 250 25.85 14.41 -18.61
CA PHE A 250 24.74 13.53 -18.24
C PHE A 250 23.86 13.16 -19.45
N TRP A 251 23.54 14.12 -20.32
CA TRP A 251 22.73 13.83 -21.51
C TRP A 251 23.43 12.88 -22.48
N GLU A 252 24.73 13.04 -22.74
CA GLU A 252 25.45 12.14 -23.66
C GLU A 252 25.48 10.70 -23.13
N THR A 253 25.64 10.49 -21.82
CA THR A 253 25.60 9.15 -21.21
C THR A 253 24.20 8.53 -21.28
N VAL A 254 23.14 9.32 -21.08
CA VAL A 254 21.77 8.79 -20.91
C VAL A 254 21.00 8.72 -22.24
N LYS A 255 21.34 9.56 -23.23
CA LYS A 255 20.77 9.59 -24.59
C LYS A 255 20.67 8.21 -25.26
N PRO A 256 21.71 7.35 -25.29
CA PRO A 256 21.61 6.04 -25.94
C PRO A 256 20.54 5.16 -25.29
N ALA A 257 20.39 5.18 -23.96
CA ALA A 257 19.39 4.36 -23.27
C ALA A 257 17.96 4.93 -23.34
N ILE A 258 17.82 6.25 -23.43
CA ILE A 258 16.53 6.91 -23.63
C ILE A 258 15.99 6.70 -25.05
N THR A 259 16.89 6.74 -26.05
CA THR A 259 16.54 6.63 -27.47
C THR A 259 16.58 5.21 -28.02
N ALA A 260 17.14 4.26 -27.26
CA ALA A 260 17.10 2.85 -27.61
C ALA A 260 15.65 2.36 -27.66
N LYS A 261 15.25 1.88 -28.86
CA LYS A 261 13.97 1.19 -29.05
C LYS A 261 13.94 -0.03 -28.14
N PRO A 262 12.78 -0.36 -27.53
CA PRO A 262 12.66 -1.60 -26.77
C PRO A 262 13.06 -2.78 -27.67
N PRO A 263 13.81 -3.76 -27.16
CA PRO A 263 14.01 -5.00 -27.90
C PRO A 263 12.63 -5.53 -28.27
N LYS A 264 12.45 -5.92 -29.54
CA LYS A 264 11.23 -6.58 -29.98
C LYS A 264 11.04 -7.78 -29.06
N PHE A 265 10.04 -7.72 -28.18
CA PHE A 265 9.58 -8.91 -27.48
C PHE A 265 9.10 -9.85 -28.59
N HIS A 266 9.94 -10.81 -28.99
CA HIS A 266 9.41 -11.98 -29.66
C HIS A 266 8.42 -12.56 -28.66
N LYS A 267 7.14 -12.40 -28.97
CA LYS A 267 6.06 -13.11 -28.31
C LYS A 267 6.43 -14.58 -28.44
N GLN A 268 7.11 -15.12 -27.44
CA GLN A 268 7.20 -16.56 -27.27
C GLN A 268 5.74 -16.97 -27.14
N GLU A 269 5.21 -17.55 -28.21
CA GLU A 269 3.99 -18.32 -28.12
C GLU A 269 4.14 -19.22 -26.91
N ASN A 270 3.14 -19.14 -26.02
CA ASN A 270 2.93 -20.04 -24.92
C ASN A 270 2.85 -21.47 -25.49
N VAL A 271 3.99 -22.09 -25.75
CA VAL A 271 4.08 -23.53 -25.92
C VAL A 271 4.10 -24.07 -24.50
N LEU A 272 2.90 -24.37 -24.00
CA LEU A 272 2.73 -25.11 -22.76
C LEU A 272 3.60 -26.37 -22.81
N PRO A 273 4.33 -26.73 -21.74
CA PRO A 273 5.09 -27.96 -21.69
C PRO A 273 4.15 -29.17 -21.92
N PRO A 274 4.52 -30.15 -22.76
CA PRO A 274 3.69 -31.34 -22.96
C PRO A 274 3.60 -32.11 -21.64
N LEU A 275 2.37 -32.28 -21.15
CA LEU A 275 2.07 -32.85 -19.83
C LEU A 275 2.07 -34.39 -19.77
N TYR A 276 2.60 -35.08 -20.78
CA TYR A 276 2.76 -36.54 -20.77
C TYR A 276 4.01 -36.97 -21.53
N LEU A 277 4.89 -37.71 -20.85
CA LEU A 277 5.86 -38.61 -21.46
C LEU A 277 5.12 -39.92 -21.77
N HIS A 278 5.13 -40.35 -23.03
CA HIS A 278 4.74 -41.71 -23.43
C HIS A 278 5.81 -42.72 -23.00
#